data_AF-A0A2U1S4V7-F1
#
_entry.id   AF-A0A2U1S4V7-F1
#
_cell.length_a   1.000
_cell.length_b   1.000
_cell.length_c   1.000
_cell.angle_alpha   90.00
_cell.angle_beta   90.00
_cell.angle_gamma   90.00
#
_symmetry.space_group_name_H-M   'P 1'
#
loop_
_entity.id
_entity.type
_entity.pdbx_description
1 polymer ?
#
loop_
_entity_poly.entity_id
_entity_poly.type
_entity_poly.pdbx_seq_one_letter_code
_entity_poly.pdbx_strand_id
1 'polypeptide(L)'
;MAKPYESLMGVVARSVFYRPARQRVRELLSRDAHPQLSINGQEFPLFDISMNGLSFIAGDESPRLDVGDEVELSLVLHGEKIYQGPARIARTEIGPRGAHIGVGLSTGFLDLPEISRRDDEKRLERELREGPQAIARLVPAAYREQMTRAAHFLSHYKRVLGRQEQRYRDAGRGDQTSANLVERAYAALCEPWWNINVDASRAAVECLASREVMVAAKEYTEALVTPLVMDSAIGYRAYTKPLGYAGDYHVMMSFYANAFEGESALGKVIHKFYVDRHPMGRGVRTRKDLIVDLMQKEHERFLSTNPVESEFRVVSLGCGPAREVSDFISRNRTWGGVIAWTLIDQEEEALSVAYRESRREIGVWKSNARLNLLNLSFVQLLSEGVPLQAPGSQHLIFSAGFFDYLRDSRAQTLLRGLYDLLAPGGLLAVGNAVAPNEFFWNMEFLVDWTLFYRTRNEMLSLAALLPESAESEVVLESSGGYHFLLIRKH
;
A
#
# COMPACT_ATOMS: atom_id res chain seq x y z
N MET A 1 0.95 -11.78 4.71
CA MET A 1 0.51 -11.20 3.42
C MET A 1 -0.32 -9.96 3.68
N ALA A 2 0.13 -8.79 3.24
CA ALA A 2 -0.73 -7.62 3.16
C ALA A 2 -1.98 -7.94 2.31
N LYS A 3 -3.15 -7.62 2.87
CA LYS A 3 -4.39 -7.55 2.10
C LYS A 3 -4.24 -6.38 1.13
N PRO A 4 -4.51 -6.53 -0.18
CA PRO A 4 -4.64 -5.37 -1.06
C PRO A 4 -5.53 -4.33 -0.39
N TYR A 5 -5.21 -3.05 -0.53
CA TYR A 5 -6.00 -1.96 0.06
C TYR A 5 -7.50 -2.10 -0.23
N GLU A 6 -7.80 -2.63 -1.42
CA GLU A 6 -9.11 -3.01 -1.96
C GLU A 6 -9.87 -4.09 -1.16
N SER A 7 -9.22 -4.80 -0.25
CA SER A 7 -9.77 -5.94 0.49
C SER A 7 -9.98 -5.67 1.99
N LEU A 8 -9.77 -4.43 2.43
CA LEU A 8 -10.22 -3.92 3.71
C LEU A 8 -11.74 -3.66 3.61
N MET A 9 -12.53 -4.72 3.80
CA MET A 9 -14.00 -4.61 3.76
C MET A 9 -14.54 -3.98 5.04
N GLY A 10 -15.15 -2.81 4.92
CA GLY A 10 -16.22 -2.38 5.81
C GLY A 10 -17.45 -3.29 5.63
N VAL A 11 -18.20 -3.49 6.70
CA VAL A 11 -19.29 -4.48 6.82
C VAL A 11 -20.33 -4.31 5.69
N VAL A 12 -20.42 -5.28 4.78
CA VAL A 12 -21.53 -5.38 3.82
C VAL A 12 -22.12 -6.80 3.84
N ALA A 13 -23.44 -6.85 4.03
CA ALA A 13 -24.26 -8.05 4.15
C ALA A 13 -24.25 -8.89 2.85
N ARG A 14 -24.01 -10.20 3.00
CA ARG A 14 -24.09 -11.18 1.91
C ARG A 14 -25.53 -11.58 1.65
N SER A 15 -25.96 -11.48 0.39
CA SER A 15 -27.10 -12.22 -0.17
C SER A 15 -26.89 -13.74 0.00
N VAL A 16 -27.84 -14.41 0.65
CA VAL A 16 -27.79 -15.84 0.97
C VAL A 16 -28.13 -16.68 -0.26
N PHE A 17 -27.12 -17.37 -0.82
CA PHE A 17 -27.34 -18.51 -1.70
C PHE A 17 -27.15 -19.80 -0.88
N TYR A 18 -28.11 -20.73 -0.93
CA TYR A 18 -28.00 -22.08 -0.35
C TYR A 18 -27.01 -22.92 -1.17
N ARG A 19 -25.72 -22.64 -1.04
CA ARG A 19 -24.62 -23.45 -1.55
C ARG A 19 -23.56 -23.58 -0.46
N PRO A 20 -22.88 -24.73 -0.33
CA PRO A 20 -21.71 -24.84 0.53
C PRO A 20 -20.71 -23.73 0.18
N ALA A 21 -20.12 -23.11 1.20
CA ALA A 21 -19.12 -22.07 0.99
C ALA A 21 -17.98 -22.62 0.13
N ARG A 22 -17.69 -21.95 -1.00
CA ARG A 22 -16.53 -22.23 -1.83
C ARG A 22 -15.37 -21.37 -1.37
N GLN A 23 -14.19 -21.96 -1.24
CA GLN A 23 -12.94 -21.26 -0.94
C GLN A 23 -12.02 -21.34 -2.14
N ARG A 24 -11.41 -20.21 -2.52
CA ARG A 24 -10.39 -20.22 -3.56
C ARG A 24 -9.18 -20.99 -3.06
N VAL A 25 -8.54 -21.77 -3.93
CA VAL A 25 -7.36 -22.58 -3.54
C VAL A 25 -6.29 -21.73 -2.88
N ARG A 26 -6.01 -20.55 -3.45
CA ARG A 26 -5.03 -19.57 -2.92
C ARG A 26 -5.35 -18.99 -1.53
N GLU A 27 -6.58 -19.18 -1.06
CA GLU A 27 -7.07 -18.74 0.26
C GLU A 27 -7.13 -19.90 1.25
N LEU A 28 -7.31 -21.14 0.74
CA LEU A 28 -7.36 -22.37 1.55
C LEU A 28 -5.98 -22.98 1.78
N LEU A 29 -5.12 -22.99 0.77
CA LEU A 29 -3.80 -23.62 0.83
C LEU A 29 -2.68 -22.59 0.89
N SER A 30 -1.54 -23.04 1.42
CA SER A 30 -0.25 -22.34 1.39
C SER A 30 0.20 -22.03 -0.05
N ARG A 31 1.10 -21.04 -0.19
CA ARG A 31 1.54 -20.55 -1.52
C ARG A 31 2.35 -21.59 -2.31
N ASP A 32 3.02 -22.45 -1.58
CA ASP A 32 3.86 -23.55 -2.03
C ASP A 32 3.08 -24.86 -2.22
N ALA A 33 1.78 -24.86 -1.89
CA ALA A 33 0.93 -25.99 -2.20
C ALA A 33 0.75 -26.14 -3.71
N HIS A 34 1.02 -27.34 -4.21
CA HIS A 34 0.80 -27.73 -5.59
C HIS A 34 -0.25 -28.83 -5.65
N PRO A 35 -1.56 -28.49 -5.52
CA PRO A 35 -2.62 -29.48 -5.67
C PRO A 35 -2.66 -29.95 -7.12
N GLN A 36 -2.61 -31.27 -7.31
CA GLN A 36 -2.72 -31.93 -8.60
C GLN A 36 -4.15 -32.44 -8.75
N LEU A 37 -4.95 -31.71 -9.55
CA LEU A 37 -6.27 -32.16 -9.94
C LEU A 37 -6.15 -32.89 -11.29
N SER A 38 -6.67 -34.12 -11.33
CA SER A 38 -6.82 -34.90 -12.56
C SER A 38 -8.29 -35.21 -12.81
N ILE A 39 -8.73 -34.99 -14.05
CA ILE A 39 -10.06 -35.37 -14.57
C ILE A 39 -9.84 -36.32 -15.74
N ASN A 40 -10.36 -37.55 -15.63
CA ASN A 40 -10.15 -38.62 -16.62
C ASN A 40 -8.67 -38.86 -16.99
N GLY A 41 -7.76 -38.68 -16.02
CA GLY A 41 -6.32 -38.87 -16.22
C GLY A 41 -5.57 -37.63 -16.75
N GLN A 42 -6.26 -36.53 -17.06
CA GLN A 42 -5.63 -35.28 -17.49
C GLN A 42 -5.58 -34.25 -16.36
N GLU A 43 -4.44 -33.56 -16.22
CA GLU A 43 -4.25 -32.55 -15.17
C GLU A 43 -4.85 -31.19 -15.52
N PHE A 44 -5.44 -30.55 -14.52
CA PHE A 44 -6.05 -29.22 -14.63
C PHE A 44 -5.69 -28.33 -13.44
N PRO A 45 -5.53 -27.01 -13.64
CA PRO A 45 -5.32 -26.06 -12.55
C PRO A 45 -6.60 -25.89 -11.73
N LEU A 46 -6.53 -26.31 -10.47
CA LEU A 46 -7.61 -26.16 -9.48
C LEU A 46 -7.84 -24.69 -9.11
N PHE A 47 -9.09 -24.24 -9.14
CA PHE A 47 -9.45 -22.84 -8.90
C PHE A 47 -10.11 -22.61 -7.53
N ASP A 48 -11.19 -23.31 -7.24
CA ASP A 48 -11.87 -23.26 -5.95
C ASP A 48 -12.39 -24.64 -5.50
N ILE A 49 -12.59 -24.80 -4.19
CA ILE A 49 -13.02 -26.04 -3.56
C ILE A 49 -14.20 -25.75 -2.62
N SER A 50 -15.10 -26.72 -2.53
CA SER A 50 -16.17 -26.81 -1.53
C SER A 50 -16.33 -28.26 -1.09
N MET A 51 -17.07 -28.47 -0.01
CA MET A 51 -17.29 -29.80 0.56
C MET A 51 -17.82 -30.83 -0.45
N ASN A 52 -18.62 -30.42 -1.43
CA ASN A 52 -19.26 -31.33 -2.38
C ASN A 52 -18.82 -31.11 -3.84
N GLY A 53 -17.74 -30.37 -4.09
CA GLY A 53 -17.33 -30.07 -5.45
C GLY A 53 -16.19 -29.09 -5.54
N LEU A 54 -15.62 -28.97 -6.73
CA LEU A 54 -14.49 -28.09 -7.01
C LEU A 54 -14.63 -27.46 -8.40
N SER A 55 -13.74 -26.55 -8.75
CA SER A 55 -13.68 -26.00 -10.11
C SER A 55 -12.25 -25.87 -10.60
N PHE A 56 -12.10 -25.87 -11.91
CA PHE A 56 -10.81 -25.76 -12.57
C PHE A 56 -10.93 -24.97 -13.88
N ILE A 57 -9.79 -24.59 -14.44
CA ILE A 57 -9.72 -23.86 -15.71
C ILE A 57 -9.22 -24.82 -16.79
N ALA A 58 -10.03 -25.01 -17.84
CA ALA A 58 -9.66 -25.76 -19.04
C ALA A 58 -9.25 -24.78 -20.15
N GLY A 59 -8.08 -25.01 -20.75
CA GLY A 59 -7.62 -24.26 -21.92
C GLY A 59 -8.24 -24.78 -23.22
N ASP A 60 -8.03 -24.05 -24.32
CA ASP A 60 -8.65 -24.33 -25.63
C ASP A 60 -8.28 -25.71 -26.21
N GLU A 61 -7.14 -26.28 -25.82
CA GLU A 61 -6.68 -27.62 -26.24
C GLU A 61 -7.21 -28.75 -25.34
N SER A 62 -8.04 -28.44 -24.34
CA SER A 62 -8.58 -29.43 -23.41
C SER A 62 -9.72 -30.25 -24.05
N PRO A 63 -9.92 -31.50 -23.63
CA PRO A 63 -11.07 -32.30 -24.04
C PRO A 63 -12.37 -31.56 -23.76
N ARG A 64 -13.34 -31.73 -24.64
CA ARG A 64 -14.68 -31.17 -24.46
C ARG A 64 -15.36 -31.89 -23.30
N LEU A 65 -15.80 -31.12 -22.31
CA LEU A 65 -16.51 -31.58 -21.12
C LEU A 65 -17.86 -30.87 -21.09
N ASP A 66 -18.92 -31.60 -21.34
CA ASP A 66 -20.28 -31.08 -21.41
C ASP A 66 -20.98 -31.19 -20.05
N VAL A 67 -21.90 -30.27 -19.79
CA VAL A 67 -22.65 -30.27 -18.53
C VAL A 67 -23.48 -31.54 -18.44
N GLY A 68 -23.26 -32.31 -17.39
CA GLY A 68 -23.93 -33.58 -17.16
C GLY A 68 -23.01 -34.79 -17.26
N ASP A 69 -21.84 -34.66 -17.88
CA ASP A 69 -20.86 -35.74 -18.05
C ASP A 69 -20.39 -36.30 -16.71
N GLU A 70 -20.25 -37.62 -16.64
CA GLU A 70 -19.58 -38.30 -15.54
C GLU A 70 -18.08 -38.44 -15.83
N VAL A 71 -17.27 -38.10 -14.84
CA VAL A 71 -15.81 -38.09 -14.95
C VAL A 71 -15.18 -38.75 -13.72
N GLU A 72 -14.02 -39.37 -13.91
CA GLU A 72 -13.17 -39.82 -12.82
C GLU A 72 -12.32 -38.65 -12.33
N LEU A 73 -12.48 -38.27 -11.07
CA LEU A 73 -11.76 -37.18 -10.44
C LEU A 73 -10.73 -37.72 -9.45
N SER A 74 -9.49 -37.25 -9.55
CA SER A 74 -8.46 -37.48 -8.54
C SER A 74 -7.86 -36.15 -8.10
N LEU A 75 -7.79 -35.93 -6.79
CA LEU A 75 -7.11 -34.78 -6.20
C LEU A 75 -5.96 -35.28 -5.32
N VAL A 76 -4.75 -34.87 -5.63
CA VAL A 76 -3.54 -35.20 -4.88
C VAL A 76 -2.92 -33.92 -4.32
N LEU A 77 -2.49 -33.95 -3.06
CA LEU A 77 -1.80 -32.86 -2.39
C LEU A 77 -0.61 -33.45 -1.62
N HIS A 78 0.57 -32.85 -1.77
CA HIS A 78 1.82 -33.35 -1.16
C HIS A 78 2.11 -34.83 -1.45
N GLY A 79 1.75 -35.31 -2.64
CA GLY A 79 1.91 -36.71 -3.04
C GLY A 79 0.88 -37.68 -2.42
N GLU A 80 -0.04 -37.19 -1.61
CA GLU A 80 -1.10 -37.97 -0.97
C GLU A 80 -2.45 -37.72 -1.65
N LYS A 81 -3.21 -38.79 -1.88
CA LYS A 81 -4.52 -38.72 -2.51
C LYS A 81 -5.56 -38.20 -1.51
N ILE A 82 -6.07 -36.99 -1.76
CA ILE A 82 -7.09 -36.30 -0.97
C ILE A 82 -8.49 -36.80 -1.32
N TYR A 83 -8.73 -37.03 -2.61
CA TYR A 83 -9.99 -37.57 -3.10
C TYR A 83 -9.75 -38.39 -4.36
N GLN A 84 -10.51 -39.46 -4.51
CA GLN A 84 -10.69 -40.16 -5.77
C GLN A 84 -12.10 -40.70 -5.87
N GLY A 85 -12.76 -40.47 -6.99
CA GLY A 85 -14.06 -41.05 -7.27
C GLY A 85 -14.79 -40.37 -8.41
N PRO A 86 -16.00 -40.88 -8.74
CA PRO A 86 -16.84 -40.33 -9.77
C PRO A 86 -17.32 -38.94 -9.39
N ALA A 87 -17.33 -38.05 -10.37
CA ALA A 87 -17.81 -36.70 -10.25
C ALA A 87 -18.59 -36.33 -11.52
N ARG A 88 -19.39 -35.27 -11.45
CA ARG A 88 -20.24 -34.83 -12.55
C ARG A 88 -19.95 -33.39 -12.91
N ILE A 89 -19.81 -33.11 -14.21
CA ILE A 89 -19.68 -31.73 -14.70
C ILE A 89 -21.00 -31.00 -14.45
N ALA A 90 -20.96 -30.01 -13.57
CA ALA A 90 -22.14 -29.29 -13.08
C ALA A 90 -22.33 -27.94 -13.76
N ARG A 91 -21.25 -27.30 -14.24
CA ARG A 91 -21.29 -26.04 -14.98
C ARG A 91 -20.06 -25.83 -15.84
N THR A 92 -20.22 -25.04 -16.89
CA THR A 92 -19.14 -24.54 -17.74
C THR A 92 -19.39 -23.07 -18.04
N GLU A 93 -18.44 -22.19 -17.71
CA GLU A 93 -18.51 -20.75 -17.97
C GLU A 93 -17.29 -20.33 -18.81
N ILE A 94 -17.51 -19.72 -19.97
CA ILE A 94 -16.41 -19.26 -20.85
C ILE A 94 -15.80 -17.99 -20.26
N GLY A 95 -14.49 -18.00 -20.02
CA GLY A 95 -13.75 -16.86 -19.53
C GLY A 95 -12.59 -16.46 -20.46
N PRO A 96 -12.00 -15.27 -20.27
CA PRO A 96 -10.89 -14.77 -21.07
C PRO A 96 -9.58 -15.55 -20.90
N ARG A 97 -9.52 -16.54 -19.98
CA ARG A 97 -8.36 -17.39 -19.71
C ARG A 97 -8.67 -18.89 -19.88
N GLY A 98 -9.74 -19.21 -20.61
CA GLY A 98 -10.24 -20.57 -20.79
C GLY A 98 -11.61 -20.79 -20.12
N ALA A 99 -12.15 -21.99 -20.30
CA ALA A 99 -13.43 -22.39 -19.72
C ALA A 99 -13.28 -22.72 -18.24
N HIS A 100 -14.08 -22.08 -17.41
CA HIS A 100 -14.17 -22.36 -15.98
C HIS A 100 -15.21 -23.47 -15.76
N ILE A 101 -14.74 -24.64 -15.35
CA ILE A 101 -15.55 -25.85 -15.24
C ILE A 101 -15.77 -26.15 -13.77
N GLY A 102 -17.03 -26.27 -13.36
CA GLY A 102 -17.42 -26.69 -12.01
C GLY A 102 -17.85 -28.14 -11.99
N VAL A 103 -17.33 -28.89 -11.02
CA VAL A 103 -17.61 -30.32 -10.85
C VAL A 103 -18.25 -30.55 -9.48
N GLY A 104 -19.30 -31.36 -9.45
CA GLY A 104 -19.91 -31.89 -8.23
C GLY A 104 -19.45 -33.31 -7.97
N LEU A 105 -19.10 -33.64 -6.72
CA LEU A 105 -18.71 -35.00 -6.35
C LEU A 105 -19.96 -35.89 -6.31
N SER A 106 -19.91 -37.04 -6.97
CA SER A 106 -21.04 -38.00 -6.98
C SER A 106 -21.02 -38.88 -5.73
N THR A 107 -19.84 -39.07 -5.13
CA THR A 107 -19.64 -39.84 -3.91
C THR A 107 -18.69 -39.13 -2.95
N GLY A 108 -18.89 -39.32 -1.64
CA GLY A 108 -18.02 -38.75 -0.61
C GLY A 108 -18.09 -37.22 -0.52
N PHE A 109 -17.09 -36.64 0.13
CA PHE A 109 -16.96 -35.18 0.30
C PHE A 109 -15.49 -34.80 0.50
N LEU A 110 -15.20 -33.51 0.38
CA LEU A 110 -13.90 -32.91 0.71
C LEU A 110 -13.99 -32.26 2.09
N ASP A 111 -13.15 -32.71 3.01
CA ASP A 111 -13.00 -32.08 4.33
C ASP A 111 -11.98 -30.94 4.22
N LEU A 112 -12.48 -29.72 3.97
CA LEU A 112 -11.63 -28.54 3.76
C LEU A 112 -10.75 -28.23 4.99
N PRO A 113 -11.28 -28.25 6.24
CA PRO A 113 -10.45 -28.13 7.43
C PRO A 113 -9.30 -29.15 7.50
N GLU A 114 -9.58 -30.42 7.21
CA GLU A 114 -8.54 -31.47 7.22
C GLU A 114 -7.51 -31.27 6.09
N ILE A 115 -7.95 -30.84 4.90
CA ILE A 115 -7.04 -30.50 3.79
C ILE A 115 -6.10 -29.36 4.19
N SER A 116 -6.64 -28.29 4.78
CA SER A 116 -5.85 -27.15 5.28
C SER A 116 -4.86 -27.60 6.35
N ARG A 117 -5.30 -28.42 7.33
CA ARG A 117 -4.45 -28.94 8.40
C ARG A 117 -3.29 -29.76 7.85
N ARG A 118 -3.55 -30.65 6.88
CA ARG A 118 -2.51 -31.46 6.22
C ARG A 118 -1.53 -30.61 5.44
N ASP A 119 -2.01 -29.59 4.74
CA ASP A 119 -1.16 -28.65 4.03
C ASP A 119 -0.20 -27.94 5.00
N ASP A 120 -0.73 -27.44 6.11
CA ASP A 120 0.06 -26.80 7.17
C ASP A 120 1.09 -27.76 7.78
N GLU A 121 0.72 -29.02 8.05
CA GLU A 121 1.65 -30.03 8.59
C GLU A 121 2.77 -30.38 7.61
N LYS A 122 2.45 -30.65 6.35
CA LYS A 122 3.46 -30.96 5.32
C LYS A 122 4.38 -29.78 5.06
N ARG A 123 3.84 -28.57 5.08
CA ARG A 123 4.63 -27.34 5.00
C ARG A 123 5.61 -27.24 6.18
N LEU A 124 5.15 -27.46 7.41
CA LEU A 124 6.01 -27.46 8.60
C LEU A 124 7.11 -28.53 8.51
N GLU A 125 6.76 -29.77 8.14
CA GLU A 125 7.72 -30.86 7.97
C GLU A 125 8.82 -30.49 6.94
N ARG A 126 8.42 -29.86 5.84
CA ARG A 126 9.35 -29.40 4.81
C ARG A 126 10.25 -28.27 5.33
N GLU A 127 9.68 -27.27 5.98
CA GLU A 127 10.44 -26.14 6.56
C GLU A 127 11.45 -26.63 7.61
N LEU A 128 11.07 -27.57 8.48
CA LEU A 128 11.97 -28.17 9.47
C LEU A 128 13.09 -28.99 8.84
N ARG A 129 12.80 -29.74 7.76
CA ARG A 129 13.78 -30.59 7.06
C ARG A 129 14.78 -29.76 6.26
N GLU A 130 14.32 -28.75 5.55
CA GLU A 130 15.15 -27.97 4.63
C GLU A 130 15.87 -26.82 5.33
N GLY A 131 15.28 -26.32 6.41
CA GLY A 131 15.80 -25.22 7.20
C GLY A 131 15.93 -23.91 6.41
N PRO A 132 16.71 -22.95 6.91
CA PRO A 132 16.81 -21.62 6.30
C PRO A 132 17.52 -21.62 4.92
N GLN A 133 18.14 -22.73 4.52
CA GLN A 133 18.89 -22.84 3.27
C GLN A 133 17.99 -22.94 2.04
N ALA A 134 16.74 -23.43 2.17
CA ALA A 134 15.80 -23.48 1.06
C ALA A 134 15.55 -22.09 0.47
N ILE A 135 15.17 -21.14 1.32
CA ILE A 135 14.95 -19.74 0.92
C ILE A 135 16.25 -19.14 0.38
N ALA A 136 17.38 -19.33 1.09
CA ALA A 136 18.66 -18.74 0.69
C ALA A 136 19.11 -19.17 -0.72
N ARG A 137 18.79 -20.40 -1.17
CA ARG A 137 19.13 -20.90 -2.52
C ARG A 137 18.38 -20.17 -3.64
N LEU A 138 17.16 -19.70 -3.38
CA LEU A 138 16.35 -18.96 -4.34
C LEU A 138 16.79 -17.50 -4.49
N VAL A 139 17.46 -16.96 -3.47
CA VAL A 139 17.85 -15.55 -3.42
C VAL A 139 19.18 -15.31 -4.15
N PRO A 140 19.30 -14.29 -5.02
CA PRO A 140 20.55 -13.98 -5.70
C PRO A 140 21.72 -13.71 -4.75
N ALA A 141 22.93 -14.14 -5.13
CA ALA A 141 24.12 -14.01 -4.28
C ALA A 141 24.44 -12.56 -3.93
N ALA A 142 24.36 -11.65 -4.91
CA ALA A 142 24.58 -10.23 -4.71
C ALA A 142 23.60 -9.63 -3.70
N TYR A 143 22.33 -10.07 -3.71
CA TYR A 143 21.33 -9.62 -2.74
C TYR A 143 21.63 -10.13 -1.32
N ARG A 144 21.99 -11.42 -1.17
CA ARG A 144 22.37 -11.98 0.14
C ARG A 144 23.57 -11.26 0.76
N GLU A 145 24.53 -10.84 -0.05
CA GLU A 145 25.68 -10.04 0.39
C GLU A 145 25.23 -8.70 0.99
N GLN A 146 24.33 -7.97 0.31
CA GLN A 146 23.81 -6.71 0.83
C GLN A 146 22.99 -6.89 2.10
N MET A 147 22.21 -7.97 2.21
CA MET A 147 21.44 -8.26 3.44
C MET A 147 22.37 -8.57 4.62
N THR A 148 23.46 -9.31 4.37
CA THR A 148 24.49 -9.58 5.37
C THR A 148 25.18 -8.29 5.82
N ARG A 149 25.53 -7.42 4.86
CA ARG A 149 26.13 -6.11 5.14
C ARG A 149 25.20 -5.22 5.98
N ALA A 150 23.91 -5.14 5.62
CA ALA A 150 22.90 -4.39 6.36
C ALA A 150 22.73 -4.93 7.79
N ALA A 151 22.58 -6.25 7.94
CA ALA A 151 22.43 -6.88 9.25
C ALA A 151 23.66 -6.70 10.13
N HIS A 152 24.87 -6.84 9.57
CA HIS A 152 26.11 -6.62 10.31
C HIS A 152 26.23 -5.16 10.77
N PHE A 153 25.94 -4.20 9.89
CA PHE A 153 25.92 -2.77 10.23
C PHE A 153 24.96 -2.48 11.39
N LEU A 154 23.69 -2.86 11.26
CA LEU A 154 22.67 -2.60 12.26
C LEU A 154 22.97 -3.31 13.58
N SER A 155 23.38 -4.58 13.54
CA SER A 155 23.74 -5.34 14.75
C SER A 155 24.93 -4.74 15.48
N HIS A 156 25.95 -4.29 14.75
CA HIS A 156 27.11 -3.61 15.34
C HIS A 156 26.67 -2.36 16.11
N TYR A 157 25.91 -1.47 15.47
CA TYR A 157 25.50 -0.21 16.09
C TYR A 157 24.42 -0.40 17.16
N LYS A 158 23.54 -1.41 17.06
CA LYS A 158 22.61 -1.77 18.14
C LYS A 158 23.38 -2.08 19.41
N ARG A 159 24.45 -2.88 19.31
CA ARG A 159 25.32 -3.23 20.43
C ARG A 159 26.13 -2.04 20.96
N VAL A 160 26.73 -1.24 20.07
CA VAL A 160 27.56 -0.09 20.47
C VAL A 160 26.72 0.98 21.18
N LEU A 161 25.61 1.38 20.58
CA LEU A 161 24.73 2.41 21.12
C LEU A 161 24.03 1.91 22.39
N GLY A 162 23.52 0.67 22.39
CA GLY A 162 22.87 0.10 23.57
C GLY A 162 23.79 0.02 24.81
N ARG A 163 25.08 -0.31 24.64
CA ARG A 163 26.06 -0.25 25.74
C ARG A 163 26.24 1.17 26.27
N GLN A 164 26.26 2.16 25.39
CA GLN A 164 26.44 3.55 25.78
C GLN A 164 25.20 4.10 26.50
N GLU A 165 24.01 3.78 26.00
CA GLU A 165 22.74 4.09 26.67
C GLU A 165 22.69 3.49 28.07
N GLN A 166 23.09 2.22 28.23
CA GLN A 166 23.12 1.58 29.54
C GLN A 166 24.09 2.29 30.49
N ARG A 167 25.30 2.63 30.04
CA ARG A 167 26.27 3.40 30.85
C ARG A 167 25.73 4.75 31.29
N TYR A 168 24.96 5.42 30.44
CA TYR A 168 24.34 6.71 30.80
C TYR A 168 23.24 6.53 31.84
N ARG A 169 22.41 5.48 31.70
CA ARG A 169 21.41 5.12 32.72
C ARG A 169 22.07 4.81 34.05
N ASP A 170 23.10 3.96 34.06
CA ASP A 170 23.81 3.56 35.28
C ASP A 170 24.50 4.74 35.98
N ALA A 171 25.00 5.71 35.19
CA ALA A 171 25.64 6.92 35.71
C ALA A 171 24.65 8.06 36.04
N GLY A 172 23.33 7.82 35.96
CA GLY A 172 22.30 8.82 36.24
C GLY A 172 22.33 10.04 35.31
N ARG A 173 22.80 9.89 34.07
CA ARG A 173 22.86 10.99 33.11
C ARG A 173 21.47 11.28 32.54
N GLY A 174 21.08 12.55 32.53
CA GLY A 174 19.75 12.99 32.09
C GLY A 174 19.51 12.98 30.58
N ASP A 175 18.27 13.26 30.19
CA ASP A 175 17.73 13.16 28.83
C ASP A 175 18.54 13.92 27.78
N GLN A 176 19.10 15.08 28.11
CA GLN A 176 19.93 15.86 27.21
C GLN A 176 21.17 15.09 26.74
N THR A 177 21.77 14.26 27.61
CA THR A 177 22.94 13.45 27.24
C THR A 177 22.53 12.35 26.25
N SER A 178 21.36 11.76 26.45
CA SER A 178 20.78 10.74 25.57
C SER A 178 20.41 11.33 24.20
N ALA A 179 19.83 12.53 24.17
CA ALA A 179 19.56 13.26 22.94
C ALA A 179 20.86 13.54 22.15
N ASN A 180 21.89 14.07 22.82
CA ASN A 180 23.19 14.33 22.19
C ASN A 180 23.85 13.04 21.64
N LEU A 181 23.65 11.88 22.28
CA LEU A 181 24.11 10.60 21.76
C LEU A 181 23.44 10.24 20.44
N VAL A 182 22.11 10.36 20.39
CA VAL A 182 21.31 10.03 19.20
C VAL A 182 21.66 10.97 18.03
N GLU A 183 21.82 12.27 18.28
CA GLU A 183 22.21 13.23 17.24
C GLU A 183 23.59 12.93 16.67
N ARG A 184 24.58 12.65 17.53
CA ARG A 184 25.93 12.25 17.10
C ARG A 184 25.92 10.94 16.33
N ALA A 185 25.11 9.97 16.77
CA ALA A 185 24.95 8.71 16.08
C ALA A 185 24.30 8.93 14.71
N TYR A 186 23.24 9.74 14.61
CA TYR A 186 22.60 10.06 13.33
C TYR A 186 23.59 10.69 12.35
N ALA A 187 24.35 11.69 12.77
CA ALA A 187 25.37 12.33 11.94
C ALA A 187 26.41 11.33 11.40
N ALA A 188 26.81 10.33 12.21
CA ALA A 188 27.79 9.33 11.81
C ALA A 188 27.20 8.20 10.94
N LEU A 189 25.93 7.83 11.16
CA LEU A 189 25.31 6.64 10.57
C LEU A 189 24.46 6.92 9.34
N CYS A 190 24.02 8.16 9.14
CA CYS A 190 23.10 8.54 8.07
C CYS A 190 23.63 8.15 6.68
N GLU A 191 24.86 8.56 6.34
CA GLU A 191 25.45 8.31 5.02
C GLU A 191 25.84 6.83 4.80
N PRO A 192 26.46 6.12 5.75
CA PRO A 192 26.66 4.68 5.62
C PRO A 192 25.35 3.90 5.43
N TRP A 193 24.30 4.25 6.17
CA TRP A 193 23.00 3.59 6.04
C TRP A 193 22.33 3.92 4.70
N TRP A 194 22.43 5.17 4.23
CA TRP A 194 22.00 5.57 2.89
C TRP A 194 22.61 4.67 1.81
N ASN A 195 23.94 4.50 1.82
CA ASN A 195 24.65 3.70 0.82
C ASN A 195 24.21 2.22 0.86
N ILE A 196 23.98 1.67 2.05
CA ILE A 196 23.44 0.30 2.19
C ILE A 196 22.06 0.18 1.54
N ASN A 197 21.17 1.17 1.71
CA ASN A 197 19.83 1.14 1.09
C ASN A 197 19.89 1.22 -0.44
N VAL A 198 20.79 2.05 -0.99
CA VAL A 198 21.01 2.15 -2.44
C VAL A 198 21.55 0.84 -3.01
N ASP A 199 22.60 0.29 -2.39
CA ASP A 199 23.22 -0.95 -2.85
C ASP A 199 22.25 -2.14 -2.75
N ALA A 200 21.45 -2.19 -1.67
CA ALA A 200 20.38 -3.18 -1.51
C ALA A 200 19.30 -3.05 -2.58
N SER A 201 18.87 -1.82 -2.91
CA SER A 201 17.89 -1.57 -3.97
C SER A 201 18.42 -2.00 -5.34
N ARG A 202 19.69 -1.70 -5.65
CA ARG A 202 20.34 -2.16 -6.89
C ARG A 202 20.36 -3.68 -6.98
N ALA A 203 20.73 -4.36 -5.90
CA ALA A 203 20.72 -5.83 -5.85
C ALA A 203 19.30 -6.42 -5.91
N ALA A 204 18.30 -5.71 -5.36
CA ALA A 204 16.91 -6.15 -5.34
C ALA A 204 16.26 -6.20 -6.74
N VAL A 205 16.79 -5.46 -7.73
CA VAL A 205 16.25 -5.45 -9.10
C VAL A 205 16.22 -6.86 -9.71
N GLU A 206 17.26 -7.66 -9.49
CA GLU A 206 17.32 -9.05 -9.97
C GLU A 206 16.23 -9.91 -9.31
N CYS A 207 15.88 -9.62 -8.06
CA CYS A 207 14.83 -10.33 -7.34
C CYS A 207 13.44 -10.08 -7.91
N LEU A 208 13.23 -9.00 -8.67
CA LEU A 208 11.94 -8.68 -9.29
C LEU A 208 11.64 -9.51 -10.55
N ALA A 209 12.62 -10.23 -11.09
CA ALA A 209 12.48 -11.00 -12.33
C ALA A 209 11.52 -12.20 -12.20
N SER A 210 11.37 -12.76 -10.99
CA SER A 210 10.46 -13.86 -10.70
C SER A 210 9.73 -13.60 -9.39
N ARG A 211 8.42 -13.91 -9.37
CA ARG A 211 7.61 -13.81 -8.15
C ARG A 211 8.14 -14.72 -7.05
N GLU A 212 8.63 -15.90 -7.39
CA GLU A 212 9.20 -16.84 -6.41
C GLU A 212 10.47 -16.26 -5.78
N VAL A 213 11.37 -15.73 -6.59
CA VAL A 213 12.62 -15.09 -6.13
C VAL A 213 12.32 -13.85 -5.29
N MET A 214 11.37 -13.00 -5.71
CA MET A 214 10.94 -11.82 -4.96
C MET A 214 10.43 -12.19 -3.57
N VAL A 215 9.56 -13.21 -3.48
CA VAL A 215 9.01 -13.67 -2.20
C VAL A 215 10.13 -14.21 -1.31
N ALA A 216 11.02 -15.05 -1.85
CA ALA A 216 12.16 -15.57 -1.10
C ALA A 216 13.11 -14.47 -0.62
N ALA A 217 13.38 -13.47 -1.46
CA ALA A 217 14.24 -12.33 -1.11
C ALA A 217 13.63 -11.47 -0.01
N LYS A 218 12.32 -11.29 -0.02
CA LYS A 218 11.59 -10.59 1.05
C LYS A 218 11.63 -11.36 2.36
N GLU A 219 11.32 -12.65 2.33
CA GLU A 219 11.38 -13.51 3.51
C GLU A 219 12.81 -13.56 4.11
N TYR A 220 13.82 -13.56 3.24
CA TYR A 220 15.22 -13.46 3.64
C TYR A 220 15.56 -12.12 4.33
N THR A 221 15.04 -10.99 3.82
CA THR A 221 15.18 -9.68 4.48
C THR A 221 14.43 -9.62 5.80
N GLU A 222 13.20 -10.15 5.86
CA GLU A 222 12.36 -10.20 7.05
C GLU A 222 12.99 -11.07 8.16
N ALA A 223 13.71 -12.13 7.79
CA ALA A 223 14.43 -12.96 8.75
C ALA A 223 15.71 -12.29 9.29
N LEU A 224 16.46 -11.59 8.43
CA LEU A 224 17.83 -11.17 8.75
C LEU A 224 17.94 -9.70 9.16
N VAL A 225 17.17 -8.80 8.56
CA VAL A 225 17.36 -7.34 8.66
C VAL A 225 16.18 -6.66 9.35
N THR A 226 14.94 -7.00 9.01
CA THR A 226 13.73 -6.36 9.58
C THR A 226 13.72 -6.33 11.11
N PRO A 227 14.08 -7.41 11.85
CA PRO A 227 14.06 -7.40 13.32
C PRO A 227 15.00 -6.33 13.93
N LEU A 228 16.03 -5.91 13.19
CA LEU A 228 17.01 -4.93 13.65
C LEU A 228 16.53 -3.48 13.51
N VAL A 229 15.47 -3.23 12.73
CA VAL A 229 14.87 -1.89 12.56
C VAL A 229 13.54 -1.71 13.31
N MET A 230 13.05 -2.76 13.98
CA MET A 230 11.77 -2.72 14.73
C MET A 230 11.79 -1.80 15.96
N ASP A 231 12.96 -1.42 16.48
CA ASP A 231 13.04 -0.40 17.54
C ASP A 231 12.72 1.02 17.01
N SER A 232 12.64 1.22 15.69
CA SER A 232 12.24 2.48 15.07
C SER A 232 10.72 2.59 15.01
N ALA A 233 10.16 3.68 15.53
CA ALA A 233 8.70 3.81 15.65
C ALA A 233 8.00 3.74 14.27
N ILE A 234 8.59 4.37 13.25
CA ILE A 234 8.02 4.41 11.90
C ILE A 234 8.20 3.08 11.17
N GLY A 235 9.36 2.42 11.32
CA GLY A 235 9.61 1.12 10.71
C GLY A 235 8.72 0.03 11.30
N TYR A 236 8.57 0.02 12.63
CA TYR A 236 7.65 -0.89 13.31
C TYR A 236 6.21 -0.72 12.83
N ARG A 237 5.72 0.52 12.78
CA ARG A 237 4.34 0.79 12.39
C ARG A 237 4.07 0.47 10.92
N ALA A 238 4.98 0.86 10.02
CA ALA A 238 4.86 0.54 8.60
C ALA A 238 4.85 -0.97 8.35
N TYR A 239 5.68 -1.73 9.09
CA TYR A 239 5.75 -3.18 8.97
C TYR A 239 4.52 -3.90 9.53
N THR A 240 4.14 -3.58 10.78
CA THR A 240 3.04 -4.25 11.50
C THR A 240 1.65 -3.85 11.01
N LYS A 241 1.51 -2.70 10.36
CA LYS A 241 0.27 -2.23 9.71
C LYS A 241 -0.93 -2.35 10.64
N PRO A 242 -0.95 -1.67 11.80
CA PRO A 242 -2.04 -1.81 12.78
C PRO A 242 -3.43 -1.49 12.22
N LEU A 243 -3.51 -0.63 11.20
CA LEU A 243 -4.74 -0.29 10.48
C LEU A 243 -4.93 -1.08 9.17
N GLY A 244 -4.11 -2.10 8.92
CA GLY A 244 -4.17 -2.93 7.73
C GLY A 244 -3.38 -2.42 6.52
N TYR A 245 -2.72 -1.27 6.62
CA TYR A 245 -1.85 -0.69 5.58
C TYR A 245 -0.66 0.09 6.19
N ALA A 246 0.39 0.31 5.40
CA ALA A 246 1.67 0.85 5.90
C ALA A 246 1.69 2.39 6.00
N GLY A 247 1.11 3.09 5.03
CA GLY A 247 1.11 4.56 4.97
C GLY A 247 -0.02 5.22 5.74
N ASP A 248 -0.30 4.78 6.96
CA ASP A 248 -1.41 5.29 7.75
C ASP A 248 -1.18 6.72 8.29
N TYR A 249 -2.23 7.33 8.85
CA TYR A 249 -2.18 8.73 9.28
C TYR A 249 -1.16 8.97 10.40
N HIS A 250 -0.86 7.98 11.24
CA HIS A 250 0.18 8.10 12.26
C HIS A 250 1.58 8.09 11.64
N VAL A 251 1.81 7.28 10.61
CA VAL A 251 3.04 7.33 9.83
C VAL A 251 3.20 8.70 9.17
N MET A 252 2.11 9.28 8.63
CA MET A 252 2.14 10.66 8.11
C MET A 252 2.49 11.67 9.20
N MET A 253 1.92 11.55 10.40
CA MET A 253 2.25 12.43 11.53
C MET A 253 3.72 12.34 11.94
N SER A 254 4.33 11.15 11.94
CA SER A 254 5.78 11.00 12.19
C SER A 254 6.61 11.73 11.12
N PHE A 255 6.22 11.65 9.84
CA PHE A 255 6.90 12.42 8.78
C PHE A 255 6.80 13.93 9.00
N TYR A 256 5.64 14.44 9.42
CA TYR A 256 5.46 15.86 9.71
C TYR A 256 6.22 16.31 10.97
N ALA A 257 6.23 15.49 12.03
CA ALA A 257 6.94 15.78 13.27
C ALA A 257 8.46 15.86 13.07
N ASN A 258 9.02 15.02 12.17
CA ASN A 258 10.45 14.95 11.86
C ASN A 258 11.34 14.82 13.12
N ALA A 259 10.83 14.11 14.13
CA ALA A 259 11.47 13.95 15.44
C ALA A 259 12.39 12.72 15.48
N PHE A 260 13.07 12.53 16.61
CA PHE A 260 13.79 11.30 16.94
C PHE A 260 12.89 10.40 17.78
N GLU A 261 12.23 9.42 17.16
CA GLU A 261 11.30 8.51 17.85
C GLU A 261 11.75 7.05 17.77
N GLY A 262 11.61 6.30 18.86
CA GLY A 262 12.01 4.89 18.94
C GLY A 262 12.39 4.46 20.34
N GLU A 263 12.45 3.15 20.54
CA GLU A 263 12.69 2.53 21.86
C GLU A 263 14.17 2.49 22.25
N SER A 264 15.07 2.53 21.26
CA SER A 264 16.53 2.56 21.44
C SER A 264 17.18 3.71 20.69
N ALA A 265 18.42 4.07 21.03
CA ALA A 265 19.17 5.08 20.29
C ALA A 265 19.32 4.72 18.81
N LEU A 266 19.55 3.44 18.48
CA LEU A 266 19.55 2.99 17.09
C LEU A 266 18.16 3.16 16.46
N GLY A 267 17.09 2.75 17.16
CA GLY A 267 15.72 2.93 16.71
C GLY A 267 15.39 4.38 16.35
N LYS A 268 15.80 5.33 17.20
CA LYS A 268 15.65 6.77 16.97
C LYS A 268 16.45 7.27 15.77
N VAL A 269 17.68 6.78 15.58
CA VAL A 269 18.51 7.10 14.41
C VAL A 269 17.86 6.61 13.12
N ILE A 270 17.39 5.35 13.10
CA ILE A 270 16.75 4.74 11.95
C ILE A 270 15.41 5.42 11.63
N HIS A 271 14.60 5.73 12.65
CA HIS A 271 13.40 6.54 12.49
C HIS A 271 13.74 7.89 11.86
N LYS A 272 14.71 8.62 12.44
CA LYS A 272 15.12 9.93 11.93
C LYS A 272 15.58 9.86 10.48
N PHE A 273 16.34 8.84 10.11
CA PHE A 273 16.74 8.61 8.71
C PHE A 273 15.52 8.52 7.77
N TYR A 274 14.51 7.74 8.14
CA TYR A 274 13.31 7.59 7.31
C TYR A 274 12.51 8.88 7.20
N VAL A 275 12.36 9.62 8.29
CA VAL A 275 11.58 10.86 8.21
C VAL A 275 12.37 11.98 7.55
N ASP A 276 13.66 12.12 7.79
CA ASP A 276 14.43 13.32 7.43
C ASP A 276 15.22 13.21 6.11
N ARG A 277 15.97 12.11 5.96
CA ARG A 277 16.93 11.93 4.88
C ARG A 277 16.30 11.21 3.69
N HIS A 278 15.54 10.15 3.94
CA HIS A 278 14.98 9.29 2.91
C HIS A 278 14.08 10.08 1.93
N PRO A 279 14.24 9.96 0.60
CA PRO A 279 13.50 10.79 -0.36
C PRO A 279 11.98 10.66 -0.21
N MET A 280 11.47 9.44 -0.01
CA MET A 280 10.02 9.24 0.18
C MET A 280 9.49 9.89 1.46
N GLY A 281 10.28 9.93 2.54
CA GLY A 281 9.82 10.50 3.81
C GLY A 281 9.95 12.01 3.85
N ARG A 282 11.06 12.54 3.31
CA ARG A 282 11.21 13.98 3.02
C ARG A 282 10.12 14.47 2.07
N GLY A 283 9.83 13.67 1.05
CA GLY A 283 8.80 13.90 0.04
C GLY A 283 7.40 14.08 0.63
N VAL A 284 7.07 13.45 1.76
CA VAL A 284 5.79 13.69 2.45
C VAL A 284 5.66 15.12 2.96
N ARG A 285 6.76 15.73 3.43
CA ARG A 285 6.74 17.13 3.89
C ARG A 285 6.75 18.11 2.72
N THR A 286 7.60 17.89 1.73
CA THR A 286 7.74 18.79 0.57
C THR A 286 6.53 18.71 -0.37
N ARG A 287 5.88 17.54 -0.49
CA ARG A 287 4.59 17.44 -1.22
C ARG A 287 3.46 18.19 -0.51
N LYS A 288 3.45 18.18 0.83
CA LYS A 288 2.51 19.01 1.62
C LYS A 288 2.76 20.49 1.34
N ASP A 289 4.02 20.93 1.34
CA ASP A 289 4.37 22.32 1.00
C ASP A 289 3.93 22.70 -0.43
N LEU A 290 4.16 21.82 -1.41
CA LEU A 290 3.70 22.00 -2.79
C LEU A 290 2.18 22.19 -2.86
N ILE A 291 1.41 21.35 -2.17
CA ILE A 291 -0.06 21.45 -2.16
C ILE A 291 -0.52 22.74 -1.48
N VAL A 292 0.15 23.20 -0.41
CA VAL A 292 -0.14 24.50 0.22
C VAL A 292 0.10 25.65 -0.76
N ASP A 293 1.21 25.62 -1.50
CA ASP A 293 1.51 26.63 -2.52
C ASP A 293 0.53 26.59 -3.69
N LEU A 294 0.11 25.40 -4.13
CA LEU A 294 -0.92 25.24 -5.16
C LEU A 294 -2.27 25.77 -4.69
N MET A 295 -2.70 25.44 -3.47
CA MET A 295 -3.91 26.00 -2.86
C MET A 295 -3.88 27.53 -2.86
N GLN A 296 -2.73 28.13 -2.52
CA GLN A 296 -2.57 29.58 -2.51
C GLN A 296 -2.76 30.19 -3.90
N LYS A 297 -2.04 29.67 -4.90
CA LYS A 297 -2.11 30.16 -6.28
C LYS A 297 -3.52 30.03 -6.86
N GLU A 298 -4.17 28.89 -6.61
CA GLU A 298 -5.53 28.66 -7.11
C GLU A 298 -6.56 29.55 -6.43
N HIS A 299 -6.40 29.82 -5.14
CA HIS A 299 -7.27 30.72 -4.42
C HIS A 299 -7.11 32.18 -4.90
N GLU A 300 -5.87 32.64 -5.11
CA GLU A 300 -5.60 33.98 -5.67
C GLU A 300 -6.19 34.13 -7.09
N ARG A 301 -6.04 33.10 -7.93
CA ARG A 301 -6.64 33.06 -9.28
C ARG A 301 -8.16 33.06 -9.22
N PHE A 302 -8.75 32.35 -8.26
CA PHE A 302 -10.19 32.34 -8.06
C PHE A 302 -10.70 33.74 -7.71
N LEU A 303 -10.05 34.43 -6.77
CA LEU A 303 -10.44 35.79 -6.36
C LEU A 303 -10.24 36.85 -7.46
N SER A 304 -9.32 36.65 -8.40
CA SER A 304 -9.15 37.59 -9.52
C SER A 304 -10.22 37.48 -10.60
N THR A 305 -10.97 36.38 -10.62
CA THR A 305 -11.95 36.06 -11.66
C THR A 305 -13.39 35.96 -11.13
N ASN A 306 -13.58 36.00 -9.81
CA ASN A 306 -14.87 35.83 -9.16
C ASN A 306 -15.14 36.96 -8.15
N PRO A 307 -16.42 37.26 -7.84
CA PRO A 307 -16.77 38.21 -6.80
C PRO A 307 -16.16 37.84 -5.44
N VAL A 308 -15.83 38.85 -4.62
CA VAL A 308 -15.20 38.67 -3.31
C VAL A 308 -16.02 37.79 -2.36
N GLU A 309 -17.34 37.74 -2.50
CA GLU A 309 -18.23 36.93 -1.65
C GLU A 309 -18.31 35.45 -2.07
N SER A 310 -17.60 35.06 -3.14
CA SER A 310 -17.67 33.72 -3.70
C SER A 310 -17.00 32.67 -2.78
N GLU A 311 -17.44 31.42 -2.92
CA GLU A 311 -16.95 30.30 -2.12
C GLU A 311 -15.95 29.44 -2.92
N PHE A 312 -14.69 29.42 -2.49
CA PHE A 312 -13.64 28.59 -3.06
C PHE A 312 -13.69 27.17 -2.46
N ARG A 313 -14.29 26.23 -3.21
CA ARG A 313 -14.39 24.81 -2.84
C ARG A 313 -13.11 24.01 -3.15
N VAL A 314 -12.60 23.30 -2.13
CA VAL A 314 -11.42 22.45 -2.20
C VAL A 314 -11.73 21.04 -1.70
N VAL A 315 -11.25 20.00 -2.38
CA VAL A 315 -11.37 18.60 -1.96
C VAL A 315 -9.98 18.02 -1.69
N SER A 316 -9.82 17.38 -0.53
CA SER A 316 -8.66 16.55 -0.20
C SER A 316 -9.08 15.09 -0.12
N LEU A 317 -8.59 14.26 -1.04
CA LEU A 317 -8.91 12.85 -1.14
C LEU A 317 -7.82 11.96 -0.53
N GLY A 318 -8.21 11.09 0.41
CA GLY A 318 -7.29 10.33 1.24
C GLY A 318 -6.49 11.29 2.11
N CYS A 319 -7.21 12.17 2.81
CA CYS A 319 -6.64 13.37 3.39
C CYS A 319 -5.70 13.09 4.57
N GLY A 320 -5.79 11.92 5.20
CA GLY A 320 -5.07 11.62 6.43
C GLY A 320 -5.29 12.73 7.48
N PRO A 321 -4.24 13.24 8.13
CA PRO A 321 -4.36 14.35 9.08
C PRO A 321 -4.56 15.73 8.42
N ALA A 322 -4.58 15.82 7.09
CA ALA A 322 -4.81 17.04 6.29
C ALA A 322 -3.97 18.25 6.72
N ARG A 323 -2.67 18.03 7.00
CA ARG A 323 -1.75 19.07 7.50
C ARG A 323 -1.65 20.26 6.55
N GLU A 324 -1.86 20.01 5.25
CA GLU A 324 -1.94 21.02 4.21
C GLU A 324 -2.98 22.11 4.54
N VAL A 325 -4.12 21.73 5.13
CA VAL A 325 -5.22 22.66 5.44
C VAL A 325 -4.86 23.55 6.63
N SER A 326 -4.41 22.96 7.74
CA SER A 326 -4.00 23.74 8.91
C SER A 326 -2.83 24.68 8.58
N ASP A 327 -1.85 24.21 7.81
CA ASP A 327 -0.70 25.02 7.42
C ASP A 327 -1.11 26.16 6.48
N PHE A 328 -2.03 25.92 5.53
CA PHE A 328 -2.60 26.97 4.69
C PHE A 328 -3.29 28.06 5.53
N ILE A 329 -4.13 27.66 6.49
CA ILE A 329 -4.84 28.60 7.36
C ILE A 329 -3.84 29.39 8.20
N SER A 330 -2.86 28.73 8.81
CA SER A 330 -1.87 29.39 9.67
C SER A 330 -0.99 30.38 8.90
N ARG A 331 -0.62 30.03 7.65
CA ARG A 331 0.19 30.88 6.75
C ARG A 331 -0.57 32.11 6.29
N ASN A 332 -1.83 31.95 5.86
CA ASN A 332 -2.60 33.02 5.24
C ASN A 332 -3.43 33.84 6.23
N ARG A 333 -3.85 33.21 7.33
CA ARG A 333 -4.63 33.76 8.45
C ARG A 333 -6.04 34.21 8.06
N THR A 334 -6.15 35.16 7.13
CA THR A 334 -7.40 35.74 6.64
C THR A 334 -7.37 35.94 5.13
N TRP A 335 -8.53 35.95 4.50
CA TRP A 335 -8.67 36.14 3.06
C TRP A 335 -10.06 36.69 2.69
N GLY A 336 -10.24 37.08 1.42
CA GLY A 336 -11.55 37.45 0.87
C GLY A 336 -12.41 36.22 0.56
N GLY A 337 -13.71 36.32 0.80
CA GLY A 337 -14.65 35.22 0.54
C GLY A 337 -14.59 34.10 1.56
N VAL A 338 -15.12 32.93 1.18
CA VAL A 338 -15.15 31.71 2.01
C VAL A 338 -14.33 30.63 1.33
N ILE A 339 -13.48 29.92 2.07
CA ILE A 339 -12.90 28.66 1.58
C ILE A 339 -13.62 27.49 2.24
N ALA A 340 -14.11 26.56 1.44
CA ALA A 340 -14.81 25.37 1.91
C ALA A 340 -14.00 24.11 1.56
N TRP A 341 -13.42 23.47 2.58
CA TRP A 341 -12.71 22.20 2.40
C TRP A 341 -13.64 21.01 2.64
N THR A 342 -13.58 20.03 1.74
CA THR A 342 -14.16 18.70 1.93
C THR A 342 -13.01 17.70 2.09
N LEU A 343 -12.91 17.11 3.28
CA LEU A 343 -11.85 16.18 3.67
C LEU A 343 -12.42 14.76 3.64
N ILE A 344 -11.82 13.90 2.83
CA ILE A 344 -12.31 12.55 2.55
C ILE A 344 -11.26 11.55 2.96
N ASP A 345 -11.60 10.64 3.88
CA ASP A 345 -10.74 9.54 4.30
C ASP A 345 -11.58 8.36 4.79
N GLN A 346 -11.02 7.15 4.76
CA GLN A 346 -11.69 5.97 5.31
C GLN A 346 -11.55 5.88 6.83
N GLU A 347 -10.52 6.51 7.40
CA GLU A 347 -10.20 6.45 8.83
C GLU A 347 -10.87 7.60 9.59
N GLU A 348 -11.82 7.30 10.46
CA GLU A 348 -12.54 8.30 11.27
C GLU A 348 -11.60 9.07 12.21
N GLU A 349 -10.59 8.41 12.76
CA GLU A 349 -9.57 9.04 13.61
C GLU A 349 -8.69 10.02 12.83
N ALA A 350 -8.36 9.72 11.57
CA ALA A 350 -7.62 10.64 10.71
C ALA A 350 -8.43 11.91 10.44
N LEU A 351 -9.72 11.76 10.11
CA LEU A 351 -10.65 12.89 9.94
C LEU A 351 -10.79 13.71 11.23
N SER A 352 -10.82 13.06 12.39
CA SER A 352 -10.88 13.72 13.69
C SER A 352 -9.64 14.56 13.99
N VAL A 353 -8.45 14.06 13.65
CA VAL A 353 -7.19 14.84 13.72
C VAL A 353 -7.24 16.03 12.77
N ALA A 354 -7.55 15.80 11.49
CA ALA A 354 -7.64 16.83 10.47
C ALA A 354 -8.60 17.97 10.85
N TYR A 355 -9.79 17.61 11.34
CA TYR A 355 -10.79 18.57 11.81
C TYR A 355 -10.29 19.38 12.99
N ARG A 356 -9.72 18.72 14.01
CA ARG A 356 -9.25 19.40 15.23
C ARG A 356 -8.12 20.37 14.94
N GLU A 357 -7.12 19.99 14.15
CA GLU A 357 -6.00 20.87 13.80
C GLU A 357 -6.48 22.06 12.96
N SER A 358 -7.29 21.81 11.92
CA SER A 358 -7.82 22.87 11.07
C SER A 358 -8.75 23.82 11.84
N ARG A 359 -9.64 23.28 12.70
CA ARG A 359 -10.58 24.07 13.50
C ARG A 359 -9.87 24.94 14.53
N ARG A 360 -8.75 24.46 15.09
CA ARG A 360 -7.89 25.25 15.97
C ARG A 360 -7.35 26.47 15.23
N GLU A 361 -6.75 26.30 14.06
CA GLU A 361 -6.21 27.43 13.28
C GLU A 361 -7.32 28.42 12.85
N ILE A 362 -8.48 27.92 12.41
CA ILE A 362 -9.65 28.77 12.11
C ILE A 362 -10.05 29.61 13.32
N GLY A 363 -10.09 29.02 14.51
CA GLY A 363 -10.45 29.72 15.75
C GLY A 363 -9.43 30.78 16.16
N VAL A 364 -8.13 30.46 16.04
CA VAL A 364 -7.02 31.37 16.37
C VAL A 364 -7.04 32.61 15.46
N TRP A 365 -7.22 32.41 14.15
CA TRP A 365 -7.13 33.49 13.17
C TRP A 365 -8.48 34.09 12.76
N LYS A 366 -9.59 33.53 13.25
CA LYS A 366 -10.97 33.87 12.85
C LYS A 366 -11.17 33.82 11.33
N SER A 367 -10.54 32.84 10.69
CA SER A 367 -10.56 32.68 9.23
C SER A 367 -11.96 32.33 8.72
N ASN A 368 -12.34 32.86 7.55
CA ASN A 368 -13.62 32.57 6.94
C ASN A 368 -13.59 31.23 6.18
N ALA A 369 -13.79 30.16 6.93
CA ALA A 369 -13.55 28.79 6.49
C ALA A 369 -14.70 27.84 6.87
N ARG A 370 -15.04 26.90 5.98
CA ARG A 370 -15.93 25.77 6.28
C ARG A 370 -15.18 24.45 6.10
N LEU A 371 -15.41 23.50 7.02
CA LEU A 371 -14.83 22.16 6.99
C LEU A 371 -15.97 21.14 6.90
N ASN A 372 -15.94 20.31 5.87
CA ASN A 372 -16.82 19.16 5.70
C ASN A 372 -15.97 17.90 5.80
N LEU A 373 -16.41 16.92 6.59
CA LEU A 373 -15.75 15.62 6.71
C LEU A 373 -16.62 14.57 6.04
N LEU A 374 -15.99 13.70 5.26
CA LEU A 374 -16.67 12.58 4.63
C LEU A 374 -15.87 11.30 4.94
N ASN A 375 -16.41 10.48 5.84
CA ASN A 375 -15.89 9.15 6.07
C ASN A 375 -16.36 8.24 4.93
N LEU A 376 -15.43 7.82 4.07
CA LEU A 376 -15.75 7.03 2.88
C LEU A 376 -14.67 5.98 2.66
N SER A 377 -15.08 4.72 2.60
CA SER A 377 -14.17 3.63 2.25
C SER A 377 -13.59 3.83 0.85
N PHE A 378 -12.31 3.53 0.66
CA PHE A 378 -11.71 3.56 -0.67
C PHE A 378 -12.35 2.56 -1.63
N VAL A 379 -12.90 1.45 -1.14
CA VAL A 379 -13.65 0.51 -1.98
C VAL A 379 -14.91 1.18 -2.53
N GLN A 380 -15.69 1.81 -1.66
CA GLN A 380 -16.89 2.56 -2.05
C GLN A 380 -16.53 3.70 -3.01
N LEU A 381 -15.47 4.44 -2.72
CA LEU A 381 -15.00 5.51 -3.58
C LEU A 381 -14.59 5.02 -4.98
N LEU A 382 -13.95 3.86 -5.08
CA LEU A 382 -13.54 3.27 -6.36
C LEU A 382 -14.70 2.62 -7.13
N SER A 383 -15.80 2.25 -6.46
CA SER A 383 -16.98 1.63 -7.10
C SER A 383 -18.10 2.62 -7.41
N GLU A 384 -18.32 3.59 -6.54
CA GLU A 384 -19.47 4.52 -6.57
C GLU A 384 -19.05 5.96 -6.89
N GLY A 385 -17.75 6.27 -6.84
CA GLY A 385 -17.22 7.61 -7.03
C GLY A 385 -17.27 8.45 -5.74
N VAL A 386 -16.99 9.75 -5.88
CA VAL A 386 -17.03 10.67 -4.74
C VAL A 386 -18.41 11.34 -4.67
N PRO A 387 -19.19 11.16 -3.59
CA PRO A 387 -20.57 11.62 -3.51
C PRO A 387 -20.65 13.12 -3.13
N LEU A 388 -20.14 13.99 -4.00
CA LEU A 388 -20.29 15.44 -3.84
C LEU A 388 -21.63 15.91 -4.43
N GLN A 389 -22.37 16.71 -3.66
CA GLN A 389 -23.74 17.13 -4.01
C GLN A 389 -23.84 18.02 -5.26
N ALA A 390 -22.72 18.60 -5.73
CA ALA A 390 -22.68 19.48 -6.89
C ALA A 390 -21.53 19.07 -7.84
N PRO A 391 -21.81 18.24 -8.86
CA PRO A 391 -20.86 18.00 -9.94
C PRO A 391 -20.42 19.32 -10.59
N GLY A 392 -19.17 19.39 -11.04
CA GLY A 392 -18.66 20.58 -11.72
C GLY A 392 -18.54 21.84 -10.86
N SER A 393 -18.39 21.71 -9.54
CA SER A 393 -18.34 22.86 -8.62
C SER A 393 -17.01 23.03 -7.87
N GLN A 394 -16.10 22.05 -7.99
CA GLN A 394 -14.84 22.08 -7.24
C GLN A 394 -13.78 22.89 -7.99
N HIS A 395 -13.11 23.80 -7.29
CA HIS A 395 -12.07 24.64 -7.91
C HIS A 395 -10.68 24.03 -7.75
N LEU A 396 -10.49 23.24 -6.71
CA LEU A 396 -9.28 22.44 -6.50
C LEU A 396 -9.65 21.09 -5.91
N ILE A 397 -9.13 20.02 -6.51
CA ILE A 397 -9.17 18.67 -5.96
C ILE A 397 -7.73 18.19 -5.88
N PHE A 398 -7.31 17.61 -4.76
CA PHE A 398 -6.00 16.99 -4.67
C PHE A 398 -6.02 15.66 -3.92
N SER A 399 -5.05 14.81 -4.27
CA SER A 399 -4.73 13.59 -3.52
C SER A 399 -3.22 13.39 -3.50
N ALA A 400 -2.60 13.45 -2.32
CA ALA A 400 -1.15 13.53 -2.21
C ALA A 400 -0.41 12.18 -2.28
N GLY A 401 -1.08 11.07 -1.93
CA GLY A 401 -0.44 9.75 -1.86
C GLY A 401 -1.37 8.56 -1.99
N PHE A 402 -2.66 8.75 -2.30
CA PHE A 402 -3.58 7.62 -2.48
C PHE A 402 -3.32 6.87 -3.80
N PHE A 403 -2.87 7.57 -4.84
CA PHE A 403 -2.60 6.99 -6.17
C PHE A 403 -1.40 6.02 -6.18
N ASP A 404 -0.53 6.11 -5.16
CA ASP A 404 0.57 5.18 -4.91
C ASP A 404 0.09 3.72 -4.78
N TYR A 405 -1.18 3.51 -4.43
CA TYR A 405 -1.75 2.17 -4.18
C TYR A 405 -2.65 1.67 -5.31
N LEU A 406 -2.89 2.49 -6.34
CA LEU A 406 -3.84 2.17 -7.40
C LEU A 406 -3.11 1.65 -8.64
N ARG A 407 -3.63 0.57 -9.23
CA ARG A 407 -3.25 0.16 -10.59
C ARG A 407 -3.77 1.15 -11.62
N ASP A 408 -3.12 1.22 -12.77
CA ASP A 408 -3.40 2.22 -13.82
C ASP A 408 -4.88 2.33 -14.19
N SER A 409 -5.57 1.21 -14.46
CA SER A 409 -6.98 1.24 -14.85
C SER A 409 -7.90 1.86 -13.77
N ARG A 410 -7.62 1.58 -12.49
CA ARG A 410 -8.38 2.15 -11.36
C ARG A 410 -8.00 3.61 -11.14
N ALA A 411 -6.71 3.95 -11.23
CA ALA A 411 -6.22 5.31 -11.15
C ALA A 411 -6.84 6.19 -12.24
N GLN A 412 -6.85 5.75 -13.50
CA GLN A 412 -7.47 6.44 -14.65
C GLN A 412 -8.97 6.64 -14.45
N THR A 413 -9.69 5.61 -13.99
CA THR A 413 -11.14 5.69 -13.74
C THR A 413 -11.46 6.71 -12.64
N LEU A 414 -10.72 6.65 -11.52
CA LEU A 414 -10.88 7.60 -10.42
C LEU A 414 -10.53 9.02 -10.85
N LEU A 415 -9.41 9.20 -11.55
CA LEU A 415 -8.98 10.49 -12.07
C LEU A 415 -10.06 11.12 -12.96
N ARG A 416 -10.69 10.31 -13.82
CA ARG A 416 -11.82 10.77 -14.64
C ARG A 416 -13.00 11.24 -13.79
N GLY A 417 -13.41 10.45 -12.81
CA GLY A 417 -14.48 10.83 -11.88
C GLY A 417 -14.18 12.14 -11.14
N LEU A 418 -12.94 12.33 -10.68
CA LEU A 418 -12.52 13.58 -10.03
C LEU A 418 -12.52 14.76 -10.99
N TYR A 419 -12.07 14.57 -12.24
CA TYR A 419 -12.09 15.60 -13.27
C TYR A 419 -13.52 16.09 -13.59
N ASP A 420 -14.48 15.18 -13.62
CA ASP A 420 -15.89 15.53 -13.87
C ASP A 420 -16.48 16.41 -12.73
N LEU A 421 -15.94 16.33 -11.52
CA LEU A 421 -16.32 17.18 -10.36
C LEU A 421 -15.74 18.60 -10.41
N LEU A 422 -14.71 18.84 -11.21
CA LEU A 422 -14.10 20.17 -11.35
C LEU A 422 -15.04 21.16 -12.04
N ALA A 423 -15.09 22.39 -11.54
CA ALA A 423 -15.63 23.54 -12.26
C ALA A 423 -14.74 23.90 -13.46
N PRO A 424 -15.27 24.61 -14.47
CA PRO A 424 -14.44 25.25 -15.49
C PRO A 424 -13.36 26.12 -14.84
N GLY A 425 -12.13 26.00 -15.32
CA GLY A 425 -10.92 26.58 -14.73
C GLY A 425 -10.36 25.82 -13.51
N GLY A 426 -11.04 24.80 -12.97
CA GLY A 426 -10.61 24.05 -11.79
C GLY A 426 -9.35 23.22 -12.01
N LEU A 427 -8.61 22.95 -10.93
CA LEU A 427 -7.37 22.15 -10.92
C LEU A 427 -7.57 20.81 -10.21
N LEU A 428 -7.10 19.73 -10.82
CA LEU A 428 -6.89 18.44 -10.16
C LEU A 428 -5.38 18.19 -10.01
N ALA A 429 -4.93 17.85 -8.80
CA ALA A 429 -3.53 17.56 -8.50
C ALA A 429 -3.39 16.19 -7.83
N VAL A 430 -2.78 15.21 -8.50
CA VAL A 430 -2.58 13.86 -7.95
C VAL A 430 -1.10 13.51 -7.82
N GLY A 431 -0.69 13.14 -6.61
CA GLY A 431 0.66 12.76 -6.26
C GLY A 431 0.91 11.27 -6.44
N ASN A 432 2.10 10.89 -6.90
CA ASN A 432 2.55 9.49 -6.97
C ASN A 432 4.06 9.37 -6.74
N ALA A 433 4.49 8.29 -6.10
CA ALA A 433 5.89 7.91 -5.90
C ALA A 433 6.63 7.81 -7.24
N VAL A 434 7.84 8.37 -7.29
CA VAL A 434 8.66 8.45 -8.52
C VAL A 434 9.26 7.09 -8.88
N ALA A 435 9.29 6.79 -10.18
CA ALA A 435 10.14 5.77 -10.79
C ALA A 435 11.19 6.40 -11.73
N PRO A 436 12.41 5.82 -11.84
CA PRO A 436 12.93 4.73 -11.02
C PRO A 436 13.19 5.20 -9.58
N ASN A 437 12.98 4.32 -8.61
CA ASN A 437 13.24 4.60 -7.21
C ASN A 437 14.51 3.88 -6.76
N GLU A 438 15.58 4.62 -6.46
CA GLU A 438 16.87 4.03 -6.03
C GLU A 438 16.85 3.50 -4.59
N PHE A 439 15.73 3.64 -3.88
CA PHE A 439 15.56 3.26 -2.48
C PHE A 439 14.48 2.21 -2.25
N PHE A 440 13.79 1.72 -3.28
CA PHE A 440 12.58 0.89 -3.12
C PHE A 440 12.75 -0.33 -2.20
N TRP A 441 13.95 -0.88 -2.04
CA TRP A 441 14.21 -2.00 -1.14
C TRP A 441 13.71 -1.73 0.28
N ASN A 442 13.94 -0.52 0.80
CA ASN A 442 13.58 -0.20 2.17
C ASN A 442 12.06 -0.25 2.39
N MET A 443 11.28 0.18 1.41
CA MET A 443 9.82 0.17 1.48
C MET A 443 9.30 -1.25 1.24
N GLU A 444 9.65 -1.84 0.10
CA GLU A 444 9.05 -3.07 -0.43
C GLU A 444 9.48 -4.34 0.32
N PHE A 445 10.77 -4.41 0.69
CA PHE A 445 11.37 -5.61 1.29
C PHE A 445 11.56 -5.47 2.79
N LEU A 446 12.04 -4.32 3.28
CA LEU A 446 12.40 -4.17 4.69
C LEU A 446 11.18 -3.92 5.60
N VAL A 447 10.17 -3.17 5.14
CA VAL A 447 8.95 -2.86 5.92
C VAL A 447 7.65 -3.31 5.25
N ASP A 448 7.70 -4.15 4.21
CA ASP A 448 6.53 -4.68 3.52
C ASP A 448 5.52 -3.58 3.11
N TRP A 449 6.02 -2.48 2.56
CA TRP A 449 5.23 -1.36 2.05
C TRP A 449 5.31 -1.33 0.53
N THR A 450 4.28 -1.89 -0.10
CA THR A 450 4.19 -1.99 -1.56
C THR A 450 3.49 -0.81 -2.22
N LEU A 451 4.13 -0.23 -3.23
CA LEU A 451 3.66 0.94 -3.98
C LEU A 451 3.76 0.74 -5.51
N PHE A 452 2.91 1.44 -6.26
CA PHE A 452 3.06 1.61 -7.71
C PHE A 452 3.88 2.87 -7.99
N TYR A 453 5.18 2.68 -8.22
CA TYR A 453 6.07 3.75 -8.67
C TYR A 453 5.79 4.09 -10.13
N ARG A 454 5.79 5.38 -10.48
CA ARG A 454 5.51 5.85 -11.84
C ARG A 454 6.55 6.86 -12.31
N THR A 455 6.97 6.70 -13.56
CA THR A 455 7.73 7.68 -14.32
C THR A 455 6.84 8.85 -14.72
N ARG A 456 7.44 9.95 -15.19
CA ARG A 456 6.73 11.10 -15.75
C ARG A 456 5.72 10.70 -16.86
N ASN A 457 6.11 9.77 -17.74
CA ASN A 457 5.26 9.34 -18.85
C ASN A 457 4.08 8.47 -18.39
N GLU A 458 4.31 7.60 -17.40
CA GLU A 458 3.24 6.80 -16.79
C GLU A 458 2.25 7.70 -16.05
N MET A 459 2.73 8.75 -15.38
CA MET A 459 1.87 9.77 -14.78
C MET A 459 0.98 10.46 -15.82
N LEU A 460 1.54 10.93 -16.94
CA LEU A 460 0.75 11.51 -18.04
C LEU A 460 -0.27 10.51 -18.61
N SER A 461 0.09 9.22 -18.66
CA SER A 461 -0.79 8.16 -19.15
C SER A 461 -2.00 7.91 -18.24
N LEU A 462 -1.99 8.38 -16.98
CA LEU A 462 -3.18 8.35 -16.13
C LEU A 462 -4.30 9.27 -16.65
N ALA A 463 -3.95 10.32 -17.40
CA ALA A 463 -4.91 11.24 -18.01
C ALA A 463 -5.55 10.68 -19.31
N ALA A 464 -5.25 9.45 -19.73
CA ALA A 464 -5.67 8.90 -21.02
C ALA A 464 -7.20 8.81 -21.22
N LEU A 465 -8.01 8.83 -20.15
CA LEU A 465 -9.49 8.80 -20.22
C LEU A 465 -10.12 10.20 -20.16
N LEU A 466 -9.31 11.26 -20.06
CA LEU A 466 -9.77 12.64 -19.98
C LEU A 466 -10.02 13.20 -21.39
N PRO A 467 -10.88 14.23 -21.55
CA PRO A 467 -11.08 14.88 -22.84
C PRO A 467 -9.80 15.58 -23.32
N GLU A 468 -9.65 15.78 -24.63
CA GLU A 468 -8.48 16.46 -25.22
C GLU A 468 -8.31 17.92 -24.73
N SER A 469 -9.39 18.54 -24.23
CA SER A 469 -9.35 19.87 -23.62
C SER A 469 -8.70 19.88 -22.23
N ALA A 470 -8.43 18.73 -21.62
CA ALA A 470 -7.77 18.63 -20.32
C ALA A 470 -6.26 18.88 -20.47
N GLU A 471 -5.81 20.05 -20.04
CA GLU A 471 -4.39 20.39 -20.03
C GLU A 471 -3.69 19.70 -18.87
N SER A 472 -2.72 18.85 -19.17
CA SER A 472 -2.04 18.01 -18.18
C SER A 472 -0.54 18.30 -18.16
N GLU A 473 0.02 18.50 -16.98
CA GLU A 473 1.45 18.59 -16.76
C GLU A 473 1.89 17.74 -15.58
N VAL A 474 3.17 17.35 -15.56
CA VAL A 474 3.75 16.61 -14.44
C VAL A 474 4.89 17.43 -13.86
N VAL A 475 4.76 17.75 -12.57
CA VAL A 475 5.78 18.41 -11.77
C VAL A 475 6.43 17.44 -10.80
N LEU A 476 7.67 17.71 -10.40
CA LEU A 476 8.41 16.93 -9.41
C LEU A 476 8.54 17.80 -8.15
N GLU A 477 8.16 17.28 -6.99
CA GLU A 477 8.37 18.01 -5.74
C GLU A 477 9.86 18.05 -5.36
N SER A 478 10.26 19.00 -4.50
CA SER A 478 11.66 19.40 -4.30
C SER A 478 12.58 18.32 -3.68
N SER A 479 12.04 17.27 -3.07
CA SER A 479 12.79 16.13 -2.56
C SER A 479 13.12 15.08 -3.64
N GLY A 480 12.39 15.09 -4.76
CA GLY A 480 12.51 14.11 -5.83
C GLY A 480 11.77 12.78 -5.57
N GLY A 481 10.98 12.67 -4.50
CA GLY A 481 10.27 11.46 -4.12
C GLY A 481 8.89 11.29 -4.78
N TYR A 482 8.21 12.39 -5.15
CA TYR A 482 6.86 12.33 -5.72
C TYR A 482 6.67 13.19 -6.99
N HIS A 483 6.05 12.59 -8.02
CA HIS A 483 5.46 13.33 -9.12
C HIS A 483 4.08 13.83 -8.75
N PHE A 484 3.70 15.00 -9.27
CA PHE A 484 2.33 15.49 -9.25
C PHE A 484 1.84 15.68 -10.68
N LEU A 485 0.79 14.96 -11.06
CA LEU A 485 0.03 15.21 -12.28
C LEU A 485 -0.99 16.31 -11.97
N LEU A 486 -0.80 17.46 -12.61
CA LEU A 486 -1.67 18.62 -12.53
C LEU A 486 -2.52 18.67 -13.79
N ILE A 487 -3.85 18.74 -13.63
CA ILE A 487 -4.81 18.71 -14.73
C ILE A 487 -5.77 19.89 -14.59
N ARG A 488 -5.78 20.76 -15.59
CA ARG A 488 -6.71 21.88 -15.70
C ARG A 488 -7.95 21.46 -16.48
N LYS A 489 -9.12 21.82 -15.98
CA LYS A 489 -10.37 21.79 -16.76
C LYS A 489 -10.62 23.16 -17.35
N HIS A 490 -10.77 23.24 -18.66
CA HIS A 490 -11.14 24.48 -19.37
C HIS A 490 -12.63 24.52 -19.66
#